data_AF-A0A644WU17-F1
#
_entry.id   AF-A0A644WU17-F1
#
_cell.length_a   1.000
_cell.length_b   1.000
_cell.length_c   1.000
_cell.angle_alpha   90.00
_cell.angle_beta   90.00
_cell.angle_gamma   90.00
#
_symmetry.space_group_name_H-M   'P 1'
#
loop_
_entity.id
_entity.type
_entity.pdbx_description
1 polymer ?
#
loop_
_entity_poly.entity_id
_entity_poly.type
_entity_poly.pdbx_seq_one_letter_code
_entity_poly.pdbx_strand_id
1 'polypeptide(L)'
;MLTEFADFMQYHGRSWAFGFGNHDGQYTHDKPTLANLLDSYPTALFSRGEDWVAGHSNYPIVLTKDGQPLQAVILLDSHDSRIYEGGIIAPDYIYPSQIAWYRWVEDGLGEVPLYTFIHIPFPEFKLVWESGTAQGVMLDKKVNVPLENSGLFAAMQEKMNTVAVFSGHDHLNDFSGTREGIDLHYGRSASYGSYGSRYHSKGMKTITLFSDGRPYEVATYTVDDWIL
;
A
#
# COMPACT_ATOMS: atom_id res chain seq x y z
N MET A 1 1.92 -19.76 -2.80
CA MET A 1 2.09 -18.59 -1.92
C MET A 1 0.77 -17.91 -1.59
N LEU A 2 -0.01 -17.37 -2.55
CA LEU A 2 -1.28 -16.70 -2.19
C LEU A 2 -2.30 -17.62 -1.48
N THR A 3 -2.54 -18.82 -2.02
CA THR A 3 -3.42 -19.81 -1.38
C THR A 3 -2.90 -20.27 -0.02
N GLU A 4 -1.59 -20.52 0.11
CA GLU A 4 -0.96 -20.90 1.38
C GLU A 4 -1.14 -19.81 2.46
N PHE A 5 -0.98 -18.54 2.09
CA PHE A 5 -1.25 -17.42 2.98
C PHE A 5 -2.74 -17.34 3.36
N ALA A 6 -3.63 -17.43 2.37
CA ALA A 6 -5.08 -17.36 2.59
C ALA A 6 -5.58 -18.51 3.48
N ASP A 7 -5.12 -19.74 3.24
CA ASP A 7 -5.42 -20.92 4.04
C ASP A 7 -4.91 -20.77 5.47
N PHE A 8 -3.69 -20.24 5.66
CA PHE A 8 -3.13 -19.94 6.98
C PHE A 8 -3.99 -18.93 7.74
N MET A 9 -4.37 -17.82 7.10
CA MET A 9 -5.20 -16.78 7.72
C MET A 9 -6.58 -17.32 8.07
N GLN A 10 -7.18 -18.13 7.18
CA GLN A 10 -8.46 -18.79 7.43
C GLN A 10 -8.39 -19.78 8.60
N TYR A 11 -7.35 -20.63 8.63
CA TYR A 11 -7.13 -21.58 9.71
C TYR A 11 -7.04 -20.90 11.09
N HIS A 12 -6.44 -19.70 11.14
CA HIS A 12 -6.33 -18.89 12.36
C HIS A 12 -7.47 -17.91 12.59
N GLY A 13 -8.51 -17.90 11.75
CA GLY A 13 -9.65 -16.99 11.88
C GLY A 13 -9.28 -15.51 11.82
N ARG A 14 -8.26 -15.15 11.02
CA ARG A 14 -7.77 -13.78 10.87
C ARG A 14 -8.25 -13.18 9.56
N SER A 15 -8.96 -12.06 9.64
CA SER A 15 -9.31 -11.28 8.46
C SER A 15 -8.09 -10.55 7.91
N TRP A 16 -8.03 -10.39 6.59
CA TRP A 16 -6.90 -9.77 5.89
C TRP A 16 -7.39 -9.05 4.64
N ALA A 17 -6.65 -8.03 4.21
CA ALA A 17 -6.89 -7.31 2.98
C ALA A 17 -5.72 -7.50 2.01
N PHE A 18 -5.97 -7.33 0.72
CA PHE A 18 -4.98 -7.57 -0.32
C PHE A 18 -5.00 -6.46 -1.39
N GLY A 19 -3.86 -5.81 -1.58
CA GLY A 19 -3.60 -4.91 -2.71
C GLY A 19 -2.63 -5.57 -3.68
N PHE A 20 -2.92 -5.53 -4.97
CA PHE A 20 -2.03 -6.08 -5.99
C PHE A 20 -0.75 -5.26 -6.10
N GLY A 21 0.38 -5.97 -6.15
CA GLY A 21 1.68 -5.44 -6.53
C GLY A 21 2.06 -5.73 -7.98
N ASN A 22 3.24 -5.28 -8.37
CA ASN A 22 3.70 -5.33 -9.77
C ASN A 22 4.04 -6.74 -10.25
N HIS A 23 4.26 -7.68 -9.33
CA HIS A 23 4.53 -9.08 -9.63
C HIS A 23 3.28 -9.97 -9.55
N ASP A 24 2.20 -9.46 -8.96
CA ASP A 24 0.98 -10.24 -8.81
C ASP A 24 0.23 -10.22 -10.14
N GLY A 25 -0.01 -11.39 -10.72
CA GLY A 25 -0.55 -11.48 -12.07
C GLY A 25 0.50 -11.68 -13.16
N GLN A 26 1.79 -11.78 -12.79
CA GLN A 26 2.83 -12.21 -13.70
C GLN A 26 2.85 -13.74 -13.83
N TYR A 27 3.28 -14.23 -14.99
CA TYR A 27 3.42 -15.64 -15.32
C TYR A 27 2.09 -16.40 -15.47
N THR A 28 1.79 -17.35 -14.59
CA THR A 28 0.77 -18.40 -14.82
C THR A 28 -0.67 -17.90 -14.62
N HIS A 29 -0.88 -16.90 -13.78
CA HIS A 29 -2.21 -16.37 -13.48
C HIS A 29 -2.17 -14.85 -13.64
N ASP A 30 -3.23 -14.26 -14.18
CA ASP A 30 -3.41 -12.82 -14.26
C ASP A 30 -4.13 -12.26 -13.01
N LYS A 31 -4.09 -10.94 -12.81
CA LYS A 31 -4.77 -10.27 -11.69
C LYS A 31 -6.28 -10.58 -11.65
N PRO A 32 -7.03 -10.58 -12.77
CA PRO A 32 -8.44 -11.00 -12.79
C PRO A 32 -8.69 -12.41 -12.26
N THR A 33 -7.84 -13.39 -12.59
CA THR A 33 -7.96 -14.77 -12.09
C THR A 33 -7.66 -14.84 -10.60
N LEU A 34 -6.61 -14.16 -10.15
CA LEU A 34 -6.25 -14.10 -8.73
C LEU A 34 -7.34 -13.40 -7.91
N ALA A 35 -7.96 -12.35 -8.43
CA ALA A 35 -9.07 -11.66 -7.79
C ALA A 35 -10.27 -12.60 -7.54
N ASN A 36 -10.65 -13.41 -8.52
CA ASN A 36 -11.74 -14.39 -8.36
C ASN A 36 -11.43 -15.45 -7.29
N LEU A 37 -10.15 -15.80 -7.11
CA LEU A 37 -9.72 -16.69 -6.05
C LEU A 37 -9.86 -16.03 -4.68
N LEU A 38 -9.51 -14.75 -4.53
CA LEU A 38 -9.65 -14.01 -3.28
C LEU A 38 -11.09 -13.97 -2.78
N ASP A 39 -12.06 -13.81 -3.69
CA ASP A 39 -13.50 -13.83 -3.38
C ASP A 39 -13.98 -15.17 -2.78
N SER A 40 -13.22 -16.25 -2.96
CA SER A 40 -13.55 -17.57 -2.40
C SER A 40 -13.17 -17.74 -0.92
N TYR A 41 -12.39 -16.80 -0.35
CA TYR A 41 -11.92 -16.86 1.03
C TYR A 41 -12.74 -15.94 1.96
N PRO A 42 -13.55 -16.48 2.89
CA PRO A 42 -14.40 -15.66 3.77
C PRO A 42 -13.64 -14.70 4.69
N THR A 43 -12.35 -14.94 4.93
CA THR A 43 -11.48 -14.05 5.71
C THR A 43 -10.80 -12.96 4.89
N ALA A 44 -10.90 -13.02 3.55
CA ALA A 44 -10.37 -11.98 2.68
C ALA A 44 -11.37 -10.82 2.59
N LEU A 45 -10.94 -9.65 3.08
CA LEU A 45 -11.59 -8.37 2.87
C LEU A 45 -11.06 -7.80 1.55
N PHE A 46 -11.67 -8.22 0.45
CA PHE A 46 -11.20 -7.87 -0.89
C PHE A 46 -12.35 -7.37 -1.76
N SER A 47 -12.04 -6.44 -2.65
CA SER A 47 -12.90 -6.04 -3.75
C SER A 47 -12.04 -5.74 -4.96
N ARG A 48 -12.54 -6.10 -6.14
CA ARG A 48 -11.90 -5.78 -7.41
C ARG A 48 -11.90 -4.28 -7.72
N GLY A 49 -12.75 -3.52 -7.02
CA GLY A 49 -13.03 -2.12 -7.31
C GLY A 49 -14.09 -1.96 -8.40
N GLU A 50 -14.31 -0.71 -8.78
CA GLU A 50 -15.34 -0.32 -9.74
C GLU A 50 -14.88 -0.51 -11.19
N ASP A 51 -15.78 -0.93 -12.09
CA ASP A 51 -15.46 -1.20 -13.50
C ASP A 51 -14.92 0.01 -14.29
N TRP A 52 -15.20 1.23 -13.83
CA TRP A 52 -14.73 2.47 -14.46
C TRP A 52 -13.35 2.92 -13.95
N VAL A 53 -12.77 2.21 -12.99
CA VAL A 53 -11.50 2.54 -12.34
C VAL A 53 -10.41 1.59 -12.82
N ALA A 54 -9.24 2.13 -13.18
CA ALA A 54 -8.12 1.29 -13.62
C ALA A 54 -7.57 0.44 -12.47
N GLY A 55 -7.23 -0.82 -12.75
CA GLY A 55 -6.67 -1.76 -11.77
C GLY A 55 -7.70 -2.75 -11.23
N HIS A 56 -7.27 -3.62 -10.31
CA HIS A 56 -8.08 -4.74 -9.81
C HIS A 56 -8.10 -4.86 -8.28
N SER A 57 -7.62 -3.86 -7.54
CA SER A 57 -7.65 -3.84 -6.07
C SER A 57 -7.77 -2.41 -5.52
N ASN A 58 -8.69 -1.62 -6.06
CA ASN A 58 -9.01 -0.28 -5.54
C ASN A 58 -10.28 -0.35 -4.68
N TYR A 59 -10.14 -0.33 -3.36
CA TYR A 59 -11.29 -0.43 -2.45
C TYR A 59 -11.00 0.17 -1.06
N PRO A 60 -12.02 0.77 -0.39
CA PRO A 60 -11.91 1.16 0.99
C PRO A 60 -12.30 0.01 1.93
N ILE A 61 -11.71 0.02 3.13
CA ILE A 61 -12.19 -0.70 4.30
C ILE A 61 -12.54 0.35 5.35
N VAL A 62 -13.85 0.52 5.58
CA VAL A 62 -14.36 1.51 6.53
C VAL A 62 -14.41 0.90 7.92
N LEU A 63 -13.66 1.49 8.85
CA LEU A 63 -13.68 1.12 10.26
C LEU A 63 -14.75 1.94 10.96
N THR A 64 -15.76 1.27 11.50
CA THR A 64 -16.92 1.91 12.11
C THR A 64 -16.94 1.75 13.63
N LYS A 65 -17.49 2.74 14.33
CA LYS A 65 -17.82 2.68 15.76
C LYS A 65 -19.25 3.17 15.94
N ASP A 66 -20.06 2.41 16.67
CA ASP A 66 -21.47 2.73 16.92
C ASP A 66 -22.28 3.00 15.63
N GLY A 67 -21.94 2.27 14.56
CA GLY A 67 -22.58 2.39 13.25
C GLY A 67 -22.14 3.60 12.40
N GLN A 68 -21.18 4.40 12.88
CA GLN A 68 -20.64 5.55 12.15
C GLN A 68 -19.21 5.28 11.65
N PRO A 69 -18.83 5.75 10.44
CA PRO A 69 -17.45 5.76 9.99
C PRO A 69 -16.55 6.51 10.96
N LEU A 70 -15.43 5.90 11.35
CA LEU A 70 -14.45 6.49 12.26
C LEU A 70 -13.11 6.73 11.56
N GLN A 71 -12.61 5.72 10.83
CA GLN A 71 -11.35 5.73 10.08
C GLN A 71 -11.53 4.87 8.82
N ALA A 72 -10.72 5.06 7.79
CA ALA A 72 -10.75 4.19 6.62
C ALA A 72 -9.35 3.80 6.16
N VAL A 73 -9.22 2.55 5.75
CA VAL A 73 -8.05 2.04 5.05
C VAL A 73 -8.36 2.03 3.55
N ILE A 74 -7.51 2.62 2.73
CA ILE A 74 -7.70 2.69 1.28
C ILE A 74 -6.65 1.82 0.61
N LEU A 75 -7.06 0.85 -0.20
CA LEU A 75 -6.16 0.06 -1.05
C LEU A 75 -6.17 0.68 -2.45
N LEU A 76 -4.99 0.87 -3.03
CA LEU A 76 -4.81 1.32 -4.41
C LEU A 76 -3.94 0.33 -5.20
N ASP A 77 -4.42 -0.08 -6.37
CA ASP A 77 -3.64 -0.89 -7.31
C ASP A 77 -2.63 0.01 -8.02
N SER A 78 -1.34 -0.23 -7.80
CA SER A 78 -0.28 0.54 -8.44
C SER A 78 0.19 -0.04 -9.77
N HIS A 79 -0.56 -0.99 -10.32
CA HIS A 79 -0.26 -1.68 -11.57
C HIS A 79 1.10 -2.38 -11.51
N ASP A 80 1.75 -2.49 -12.68
CA ASP A 80 2.98 -3.26 -12.85
C ASP A 80 4.13 -2.36 -13.30
N SER A 81 4.40 -2.35 -14.60
CA SER A 81 5.38 -1.50 -15.25
C SER A 81 4.78 -0.98 -16.55
N ARG A 82 5.28 0.14 -17.03
CA ARG A 82 4.90 0.71 -18.32
C ARG A 82 6.11 1.04 -19.17
N ILE A 83 5.86 1.26 -20.45
CA ILE A 83 6.85 1.79 -21.40
C ILE A 83 6.64 3.31 -21.48
N TYR A 84 7.66 4.07 -21.11
CA TYR A 84 7.74 5.52 -21.24
C TYR A 84 8.36 5.92 -22.58
N GLU A 85 8.37 7.23 -22.85
CA GLU A 85 9.05 7.80 -24.03
C GLU A 85 10.49 7.30 -24.14
N GLY A 86 10.92 7.00 -25.37
CA GLY A 86 12.24 6.42 -25.63
C GLY A 86 12.36 4.92 -25.32
N GLY A 87 11.25 4.23 -25.00
CA GLY A 87 11.25 2.78 -24.76
C GLY A 87 11.71 2.39 -23.35
N ILE A 88 11.74 3.34 -22.41
CA ILE A 88 12.19 3.11 -21.04
C ILE A 88 11.11 2.36 -20.28
N ILE A 89 11.44 1.19 -19.72
CA ILE A 89 10.54 0.42 -18.85
C ILE A 89 10.78 0.84 -17.40
N ALA A 90 9.73 1.28 -16.72
CA ALA A 90 9.78 1.70 -15.32
C ALA A 90 8.40 1.47 -14.65
N PRO A 91 8.29 1.63 -13.32
CA PRO A 91 7.01 1.45 -12.62
C PRO A 91 5.89 2.30 -13.22
N ASP A 92 4.68 1.78 -13.27
CA ASP A 92 3.51 2.51 -13.80
C ASP A 92 2.94 3.47 -12.75
N TYR A 93 2.27 4.53 -13.19
CA TYR A 93 1.66 5.52 -12.31
C TYR A 93 0.19 5.22 -12.01
N ILE A 94 -0.35 5.93 -11.02
CA ILE A 94 -1.78 5.91 -10.71
C ILE A 94 -2.54 6.75 -11.73
N TYR A 95 -3.54 6.17 -12.38
CA TYR A 95 -4.26 6.79 -13.50
C TYR A 95 -5.29 7.82 -13.03
N PRO A 96 -5.70 8.77 -13.90
CA PRO A 96 -6.72 9.76 -13.56
C PRO A 96 -8.04 9.19 -13.04
N SER A 97 -8.48 8.01 -13.51
CA SER A 97 -9.70 7.35 -13.00
C SER A 97 -9.56 6.88 -11.56
N GLN A 98 -8.38 6.43 -11.13
CA GLN A 98 -8.10 6.07 -9.74
C GLN A 98 -8.02 7.30 -8.84
N ILE A 99 -7.46 8.42 -9.34
CA ILE A 99 -7.46 9.69 -8.60
C ILE A 99 -8.89 10.22 -8.45
N ALA A 100 -9.71 10.15 -9.51
CA ALA A 100 -11.12 10.50 -9.44
C ALA A 100 -11.89 9.61 -8.47
N TRP A 101 -11.60 8.31 -8.45
CA TRP A 101 -12.16 7.37 -7.48
C TRP A 101 -11.75 7.67 -6.05
N TYR A 102 -10.47 8.00 -5.82
CA TYR A 102 -9.97 8.38 -4.50
C TYR A 102 -10.76 9.57 -3.95
N ARG A 103 -10.91 10.63 -4.75
CA ARG A 103 -11.72 11.81 -4.41
C ARG A 103 -13.18 11.45 -4.16
N TRP A 104 -13.77 10.59 -4.98
CA TRP A 104 -15.16 10.15 -4.80
C TRP A 104 -15.38 9.38 -3.49
N VAL A 105 -14.46 8.49 -3.12
CA VAL A 105 -14.49 7.80 -1.82
C VAL A 105 -14.30 8.79 -0.68
N GLU A 106 -13.33 9.69 -0.79
CA GLU A 106 -13.06 10.74 0.19
C GLU A 106 -14.26 11.70 0.37
N ASP A 107 -14.98 12.04 -0.71
CA ASP A 107 -16.25 12.78 -0.67
C ASP A 107 -17.32 12.02 0.11
N GLY A 108 -17.47 10.72 -0.15
CA GLY A 108 -18.46 9.88 0.54
C GLY A 108 -18.17 9.67 2.02
N LEU A 109 -16.90 9.65 2.42
CA LEU A 109 -16.46 9.45 3.81
C LEU A 109 -16.37 10.75 4.61
N GLY A 110 -16.34 11.92 3.97
CA GLY A 110 -16.21 13.21 4.64
C GLY A 110 -14.83 13.38 5.29
N GLU A 111 -14.80 13.88 6.53
CA GLU A 111 -13.55 14.21 7.25
C GLU A 111 -12.88 12.99 7.94
N VAL A 112 -13.32 11.78 7.61
CA VAL A 112 -12.75 10.54 8.19
C VAL A 112 -11.26 10.42 7.82
N PRO A 113 -10.36 10.13 8.78
CA PRO A 113 -8.95 9.89 8.50
C PRO A 113 -8.72 8.70 7.55
N LEU A 114 -7.93 8.92 6.50
CA LEU A 114 -7.60 7.92 5.49
C LEU A 114 -6.16 7.42 5.66
N TYR A 115 -6.01 6.10 5.68
CA TYR A 115 -4.74 5.37 5.71
C TYR A 115 -4.61 4.58 4.41
N THR A 116 -3.76 5.05 3.50
CA THR A 116 -3.67 4.48 2.15
C THR A 116 -2.54 3.47 2.04
N PHE A 117 -2.77 2.34 1.38
CA PHE A 117 -1.75 1.35 1.05
C PHE A 117 -1.64 1.22 -0.46
N ILE A 118 -0.41 1.26 -0.95
CA ILE A 118 -0.06 1.19 -2.35
C ILE A 118 1.20 0.34 -2.49
N HIS A 119 1.34 -0.50 -3.52
CA HIS A 119 2.53 -1.34 -3.63
C HIS A 119 3.75 -0.57 -4.12
N ILE A 120 3.66 0.04 -5.30
CA ILE A 120 4.70 0.89 -5.88
C ILE A 120 4.58 2.30 -5.29
N PRO A 121 5.67 2.88 -4.77
CA PRO A 121 5.64 4.24 -4.25
C PRO A 121 5.41 5.28 -5.36
N PHE A 122 4.65 6.32 -5.06
CA PHE A 122 4.59 7.51 -5.93
C PHE A 122 5.81 8.44 -5.72
N PRO A 123 6.10 9.37 -6.65
CA PRO A 123 7.33 10.17 -6.65
C PRO A 123 7.69 10.87 -5.33
N GLU A 124 6.73 11.29 -4.53
CA GLU A 124 6.94 11.98 -3.27
C GLU A 124 7.66 11.12 -2.20
N PHE A 125 7.58 9.80 -2.25
CA PHE A 125 8.41 8.93 -1.40
C PHE A 125 9.91 9.13 -1.68
N LYS A 126 10.27 9.25 -2.95
CA LYS A 126 11.65 9.56 -3.36
C LYS A 126 12.05 10.95 -2.84
N LEU A 127 11.16 11.94 -2.97
CA LEU A 127 11.43 13.30 -2.49
C LEU A 127 11.62 13.37 -0.97
N VAL A 128 10.87 12.57 -0.20
CA VAL A 128 11.04 12.46 1.26
C VAL A 128 12.39 11.86 1.64
N TRP A 129 12.89 10.87 0.89
CA TRP A 129 14.23 10.35 1.12
C TRP A 129 15.30 11.38 0.74
N GLU A 130 15.18 12.00 -0.43
CA GLU A 130 16.15 12.96 -0.98
C GLU A 130 16.23 14.28 -0.20
N SER A 131 15.19 14.66 0.54
CA SER A 131 15.23 15.83 1.43
C SER A 131 16.20 15.66 2.60
N GLY A 132 16.63 14.43 2.92
CA GLY A 132 17.44 14.11 4.09
C GLY A 132 16.68 14.17 5.41
N THR A 133 15.36 14.33 5.38
CA THR A 133 14.51 14.38 6.59
C THR A 133 13.85 13.05 6.94
N ALA A 134 13.91 12.06 6.05
CA ALA A 134 13.43 10.71 6.31
C ALA A 134 14.21 10.04 7.44
N GLN A 135 13.53 9.22 8.22
CA GLN A 135 14.10 8.36 9.25
C GLN A 135 14.03 6.91 8.80
N GLY A 136 15.06 6.12 9.09
CA GLY A 136 15.13 4.71 8.72
C GLY A 136 16.26 4.43 7.74
N VAL A 137 16.06 3.45 6.86
CA VAL A 137 17.09 2.94 5.96
C VAL A 137 16.60 2.83 4.53
N MET A 138 17.49 3.15 3.59
CA MET A 138 17.32 2.92 2.15
C MET A 138 18.58 2.18 1.70
N LEU A 139 18.43 0.90 1.41
CA LEU A 139 19.55 0.01 1.08
C LEU A 139 19.52 -0.45 -0.38
N ASP A 140 18.40 -0.22 -1.07
CA ASP A 140 18.36 -0.30 -2.53
C ASP A 140 19.13 0.86 -3.16
N LYS A 141 19.33 0.86 -4.48
CA LYS A 141 20.09 1.93 -5.15
C LYS A 141 19.31 3.24 -5.27
N LYS A 142 17.99 3.15 -5.25
CA LYS A 142 17.03 4.24 -5.43
C LYS A 142 15.66 3.78 -4.96
N VAL A 143 14.78 4.74 -4.71
CA VAL A 143 13.35 4.49 -4.59
C VAL A 143 12.76 4.31 -5.99
N ASN A 144 12.20 3.14 -6.29
CA ASN A 144 11.64 2.81 -7.59
C ASN A 144 10.22 3.37 -7.73
N VAL A 145 10.15 4.60 -8.23
CA VAL A 145 8.91 5.36 -8.49
C VAL A 145 8.63 5.45 -10.00
N PRO A 146 7.39 5.76 -10.40
CA PRO A 146 7.05 6.16 -11.77
C PRO A 146 7.86 7.37 -12.24
N LEU A 147 8.14 7.46 -13.55
CA LEU A 147 8.89 8.60 -14.12
C LEU A 147 8.04 9.87 -14.27
N GLU A 148 6.71 9.71 -14.23
CA GLU A 148 5.74 10.80 -14.31
C GLU A 148 4.98 10.87 -12.99
N ASN A 149 4.79 12.09 -12.47
CA ASN A 149 3.92 12.34 -11.34
C ASN A 149 2.49 12.58 -11.86
N SER A 150 1.58 11.66 -11.56
CA SER A 150 0.18 11.75 -12.01
C SER A 150 -0.68 12.69 -11.17
N GLY A 151 -0.16 13.23 -10.06
CA GLY A 151 -0.88 14.14 -9.17
C GLY A 151 -1.67 13.47 -8.05
N LEU A 152 -1.42 12.19 -7.75
CA LEU A 152 -2.08 11.49 -6.64
C LEU A 152 -1.83 12.19 -5.29
N PHE A 153 -0.59 12.55 -4.99
CA PHE A 153 -0.26 13.22 -3.73
C PHE A 153 -0.97 14.57 -3.62
N ALA A 154 -0.99 15.35 -4.70
CA ALA A 154 -1.73 16.61 -4.74
C ALA A 154 -3.23 16.40 -4.47
N ALA A 155 -3.84 15.33 -5.00
CA ALA A 155 -5.23 14.99 -4.70
C ALA A 155 -5.45 14.65 -3.22
N MET A 156 -4.55 13.88 -2.60
CA MET A 156 -4.62 13.53 -1.17
C MET A 156 -4.54 14.76 -0.23
N GLN A 157 -3.96 15.87 -0.69
CA GLN A 157 -3.85 17.10 0.08
C GLN A 157 -5.10 17.99 0.00
N GLU A 158 -6.00 17.75 -0.95
CA GLU A 158 -7.12 18.67 -1.20
C GLU A 158 -8.02 18.84 0.03
N LYS A 159 -8.18 17.79 0.83
CA LYS A 159 -8.98 17.82 2.06
C LYS A 159 -8.21 17.62 3.35
N MET A 160 -6.91 17.30 3.27
CA MET A 160 -6.04 17.13 4.44
C MET A 160 -6.53 16.06 5.45
N ASN A 161 -7.32 15.09 5.01
CA ASN A 161 -7.75 13.93 5.81
C ASN A 161 -7.01 12.63 5.44
N THR A 162 -6.17 12.64 4.40
CA THR A 162 -5.17 11.58 4.18
C THR A 162 -4.06 11.72 5.21
N VAL A 163 -4.03 10.83 6.20
CA VAL A 163 -3.09 10.93 7.32
C VAL A 163 -1.77 10.25 6.99
N ALA A 164 -1.82 9.06 6.39
CA ALA A 164 -0.62 8.30 6.07
C ALA A 164 -0.78 7.45 4.81
N VAL A 165 0.33 7.25 4.11
CA VAL A 165 0.46 6.32 3.00
C VAL A 165 1.57 5.31 3.29
N PHE A 166 1.27 4.04 3.08
CA PHE A 166 2.18 2.92 3.28
C PHE A 166 2.52 2.29 1.92
N SER A 167 3.81 2.16 1.64
CA SER A 167 4.32 1.58 0.40
C SER A 167 5.31 0.44 0.62
N GLY A 168 5.45 -0.42 -0.39
CA GLY A 168 6.39 -1.53 -0.45
C GLY A 168 7.25 -1.47 -1.72
N HIS A 169 7.31 -2.55 -2.50
CA HIS A 169 8.05 -2.67 -3.77
C HIS A 169 9.59 -2.81 -3.65
N ASP A 170 10.27 -1.91 -2.96
CA ASP A 170 11.73 -2.00 -2.74
C ASP A 170 12.03 -2.73 -1.44
N HIS A 171 12.54 -3.97 -1.54
CA HIS A 171 12.52 -4.91 -0.43
C HIS A 171 13.50 -4.59 0.70
N LEU A 172 14.51 -3.74 0.44
CA LEU A 172 15.51 -3.34 1.42
C LEU A 172 15.30 -1.93 1.98
N ASN A 173 14.25 -1.25 1.54
CA ASN A 173 13.89 0.08 2.02
C ASN A 173 12.91 -0.03 3.19
N ASP A 174 13.23 0.64 4.29
CA ASP A 174 12.36 0.79 5.46
C ASP A 174 12.63 2.14 6.09
N PHE A 175 11.91 3.14 5.61
CA PHE A 175 12.05 4.52 6.06
C PHE A 175 10.68 5.19 6.11
N SER A 176 10.61 6.30 6.83
CA SER A 176 9.42 7.13 6.88
C SER A 176 9.76 8.60 6.97
N GLY A 177 8.84 9.44 6.52
CA GLY A 177 8.92 10.88 6.74
C GLY A 177 7.61 11.56 6.39
N THR A 178 7.42 12.77 6.92
CA THR A 178 6.23 13.57 6.64
C THR A 178 6.52 14.53 5.50
N ARG A 179 5.62 14.58 4.52
CA ARG A 179 5.62 15.61 3.48
C ARG A 179 4.30 16.35 3.52
N GLU A 180 4.36 17.67 3.72
CA GLU A 180 3.21 18.57 3.58
C GLU A 180 1.93 18.08 4.32
N GLY A 181 2.13 17.50 5.52
CA GLY A 181 1.05 17.02 6.39
C GLY A 181 0.66 15.54 6.23
N ILE A 182 1.24 14.81 5.27
CA ILE A 182 0.97 13.39 5.04
C ILE A 182 2.22 12.58 5.41
N ASP A 183 2.04 11.54 6.23
CA ASP A 183 3.11 10.62 6.59
C ASP A 183 3.31 9.56 5.50
N LEU A 184 4.52 9.46 4.97
CA LEU A 184 4.90 8.46 3.98
C LEU A 184 5.76 7.38 4.65
N HIS A 185 5.25 6.14 4.72
CA HIS A 185 5.91 4.99 5.32
C HIS A 185 6.30 3.96 4.26
N TYR A 186 7.58 3.68 4.15
CA TYR A 186 8.13 2.64 3.29
C TYR A 186 8.42 1.39 4.11
N GLY A 187 7.98 0.22 3.64
CA GLY A 187 8.16 -1.05 4.34
C GLY A 187 9.08 -2.04 3.61
N ARG A 188 9.95 -2.70 4.38
CA ARG A 188 10.77 -3.83 3.91
C ARG A 188 9.92 -5.06 3.62
N SER A 189 10.47 -5.99 2.85
CA SER A 189 9.82 -7.28 2.57
C SER A 189 9.86 -8.23 3.77
N ALA A 190 8.75 -8.92 4.03
CA ALA A 190 8.66 -10.05 4.96
C ALA A 190 8.99 -11.40 4.30
N SER A 191 9.04 -11.47 2.95
CA SER A 191 9.13 -12.73 2.21
C SER A 191 10.57 -13.18 1.97
N TYR A 192 10.87 -14.43 2.33
CA TYR A 192 12.09 -15.14 1.96
C TYR A 192 12.09 -15.67 0.51
N GLY A 193 10.94 -15.64 -0.17
CA GLY A 193 10.82 -15.99 -1.59
C GLY A 193 11.19 -14.85 -2.55
N SER A 194 11.63 -13.71 -2.01
CA SER A 194 11.94 -12.48 -2.76
C SER A 194 13.38 -12.04 -2.51
N TYR A 195 13.93 -11.14 -3.35
CA TYR A 195 15.29 -10.64 -3.13
C TYR A 195 15.44 -9.98 -1.75
N GLY A 196 16.66 -9.97 -1.23
CA GLY A 196 16.96 -9.51 0.12
C GLY A 196 18.46 -9.34 0.35
N SER A 197 18.82 -8.99 1.58
CA SER A 197 20.21 -8.87 2.02
C SER A 197 20.41 -9.65 3.31
N ARG A 198 21.54 -10.36 3.42
CA ARG A 198 21.92 -11.06 4.66
C ARG A 198 22.21 -10.13 5.84
N TYR A 199 22.34 -8.83 5.58
CA TYR A 199 22.60 -7.79 6.57
C TYR A 199 21.36 -6.93 6.86
N HIS A 200 20.21 -7.31 6.30
CA HIS A 200 18.96 -6.59 6.49
C HIS A 200 17.83 -7.60 6.71
N SER A 201 17.45 -7.77 7.97
CA SER A 201 16.46 -8.74 8.40
C SER A 201 15.11 -8.44 7.78
N LYS A 202 14.42 -9.50 7.34
CA LYS A 202 13.03 -9.47 6.89
C LYS A 202 12.15 -8.98 8.04
N GLY A 203 11.06 -8.31 7.72
CA GLY A 203 10.20 -7.75 8.76
C GLY A 203 8.85 -7.30 8.25
N MET A 204 7.99 -6.94 9.21
CA MET A 204 6.64 -6.44 9.00
C MET A 204 6.47 -5.12 9.75
N LYS A 205 5.60 -4.25 9.23
CA LYS A 205 5.14 -3.06 9.96
C LYS A 205 3.78 -3.36 10.57
N THR A 206 3.63 -3.01 11.84
CA THR A 206 2.34 -2.94 12.51
C THR A 206 1.88 -1.50 12.55
N ILE A 207 0.58 -1.31 12.41
CA ILE A 207 -0.08 -0.01 12.47
C ILE A 207 -1.21 -0.16 13.48
N THR A 208 -1.14 0.61 14.56
CA THR A 208 -2.17 0.62 15.60
C THR A 208 -3.04 1.85 15.41
N LEU A 209 -4.32 1.61 15.07
CA LEU A 209 -5.34 2.63 14.94
C LEU A 209 -6.18 2.68 16.22
N PHE A 210 -6.36 3.88 16.78
CA PHE A 210 -7.05 4.05 18.06
C PHE A 210 -8.44 4.65 17.89
N SER A 211 -9.42 4.04 18.57
CA SER A 211 -10.83 4.46 18.46
C SER A 211 -11.22 5.68 19.31
N ASP A 212 -10.27 6.20 20.09
CA ASP A 212 -10.40 7.37 20.97
C ASP A 212 -9.83 8.66 20.34
N GLY A 213 -9.34 8.58 19.09
CA GLY A 213 -8.86 9.71 18.31
C GLY A 213 -7.40 10.12 18.56
N ARG A 214 -6.65 9.37 19.38
CA ARG A 214 -5.20 9.63 19.51
C ARG A 214 -4.43 9.24 18.23
N PRO A 215 -3.23 9.81 18.00
CA PRO A 215 -2.44 9.50 16.82
C PRO A 215 -2.17 8.01 16.68
N TYR A 216 -2.18 7.52 15.45
CA TYR A 216 -1.82 6.15 15.14
C TYR A 216 -0.35 5.89 15.49
N GLU A 217 -0.04 4.63 15.78
CA GLU A 217 1.33 4.19 16.06
C GLU A 217 1.81 3.23 14.98
N VAL A 218 3.12 3.28 14.68
CA VAL A 218 3.77 2.38 13.73
C VAL A 218 5.00 1.77 14.37
N ALA A 219 5.12 0.45 14.30
CA ALA A 219 6.31 -0.28 14.73
C ALA A 219 6.74 -1.28 13.67
N THR A 220 8.04 -1.33 13.39
CA THR A 220 8.65 -2.39 12.57
C THR A 220 9.09 -3.52 13.48
N TYR A 221 8.76 -4.75 13.11
CA TYR A 221 9.31 -5.93 13.73
C TYR A 221 10.05 -6.79 12.72
N THR A 222 11.22 -7.27 13.09
CA THR A 222 11.99 -8.19 12.25
C THR A 222 11.86 -9.63 12.71
N VAL A 223 12.13 -10.58 11.83
CA VAL A 223 12.11 -12.02 12.17
C VAL A 223 13.09 -12.34 13.31
N ASP A 224 14.17 -11.57 13.45
CA ASP A 224 15.14 -11.72 14.54
C ASP A 224 14.59 -11.22 15.90
N ASP A 225 13.64 -10.29 15.87
CA ASP A 225 12.97 -9.76 17.07
C ASP A 225 11.79 -10.66 17.53
N TRP A 226 11.40 -11.65 16.70
CA TRP A 226 10.24 -12.53 16.93
C TRP A 226 10.57 -13.84 17.64
N ILE A 227 11.81 -14.01 18.12
CA ILE A 227 12.17 -15.10 19.03
C ILE A 227 11.65 -14.74 20.43
N LEU A 228 10.37 -15.02 20.68
CA LEU A 228 9.72 -15.06 22.00
C LEU A 228 9.53 -16.52 22.45
#